data_AF-A0A3C1P640-F1
#
_entry.id   AF-A0A3C1P640-F1
#
_cell.length_a   1.000
_cell.length_b   1.000
_cell.length_c   1.000
_cell.angle_alpha   90.00
_cell.angle_beta   90.00
_cell.angle_gamma   90.00
#
_symmetry.space_group_name_H-M   'P 1'
#
loop_
_entity.id
_entity.type
_entity.pdbx_description
1 polymer ?
#
loop_
_entity_poly.entity_id
_entity_poly.type
_entity_poly.pdbx_seq_one_letter_code
_entity_poly.pdbx_strand_id
1 'polypeptide(L)'
;MTSTGSSRTVFVVHGRNAQLRDSMFDFLRSLDLAPLEWLKAVELTGNGSPYVGEVLDAAFDNAAAVVVLFSPDEIAYLIDAHADGPDDPETRAAPQARPNVLFEAGMAIGRDPRRTILVEVGPVRPFSDVAGRHVVRLDNTMAARQALATRLRTAGCAVDSTGTRWHNAGDFSPPPVPGHATPLGRRVPSVKATRPTIDFDLRYVDKGSRRLGKLQVINRGSETAYEVHIDIPDDASLSLYSGGDIEKIPGQGKSVTVDVQNSNAFMGGPETRDAFDVTVSARNGAGEAFTQEIFMDVNG
;
A
#
# COMPACT_ATOMS: atom_id res chain seq x y z
N MET A 1 25.06 33.17 -24.10
CA MET A 1 26.06 32.95 -23.03
C MET A 1 26.19 31.45 -22.83
N THR A 2 27.30 30.86 -23.27
CA THR A 2 27.58 29.42 -23.15
C THR A 2 28.06 29.14 -21.72
N SER A 3 27.22 28.49 -20.93
CA SER A 3 27.55 27.98 -19.60
C SER A 3 28.78 27.05 -19.71
N THR A 4 29.85 27.39 -18.99
CA THR A 4 31.12 26.64 -18.93
C THR A 4 31.03 25.48 -17.94
N GLY A 5 30.01 24.63 -18.08
CA GLY A 5 29.99 23.34 -17.41
C GLY A 5 31.09 22.45 -17.97
N SER A 6 31.80 21.72 -17.11
CA SER A 6 32.75 20.71 -17.58
C SER A 6 31.99 19.67 -18.42
N SER A 7 32.43 19.45 -19.65
CA SER A 7 31.83 18.45 -20.56
C SER A 7 31.83 17.03 -20.00
N ARG A 8 32.53 16.80 -18.89
CA ARG A 8 32.62 15.50 -18.22
C ARG A 8 31.66 15.37 -17.04
N THR A 9 31.18 16.48 -16.48
CA THR A 9 30.37 16.44 -15.27
C THR A 9 28.93 16.03 -15.60
N VAL A 10 28.38 15.06 -14.86
CA VAL A 10 27.00 14.59 -15.02
C VAL A 10 26.31 14.61 -13.67
N PHE A 11 25.22 15.35 -13.53
CA PHE A 11 24.44 15.34 -12.31
C PHE A 11 23.49 14.14 -12.31
N VAL A 12 23.39 13.43 -11.19
CA VAL A 12 22.57 12.22 -11.08
C VAL A 12 21.48 12.43 -10.04
N VAL A 13 20.24 12.43 -10.50
CA VAL A 13 19.03 12.37 -9.66
C VAL A 13 18.68 10.91 -9.44
N HIS A 14 18.53 10.49 -8.18
CA HIS A 14 18.27 9.09 -7.85
C HIS A 14 17.44 8.95 -6.56
N GLY A 15 16.82 7.79 -6.38
CA GLY A 15 16.07 7.43 -5.18
C GLY A 15 16.96 6.97 -4.01
N ARG A 16 16.40 6.12 -3.14
CA ARG A 16 17.08 5.55 -1.96
C ARG A 16 17.85 4.25 -2.26
N ASN A 17 17.76 3.71 -3.47
CA ASN A 17 18.57 2.56 -3.88
C ASN A 17 20.05 2.95 -4.04
N ALA A 18 20.82 2.83 -2.95
CA ALA A 18 22.23 3.19 -2.90
C ALA A 18 23.09 2.32 -3.83
N GLN A 19 22.79 1.03 -3.94
CA GLN A 19 23.52 0.12 -4.83
C GLN A 19 23.39 0.56 -6.29
N LEU A 20 22.17 0.90 -6.71
CA LEU A 20 21.92 1.34 -8.08
C LEU A 20 22.56 2.70 -8.38
N ARG A 21 22.53 3.63 -7.40
CA ARG A 21 23.28 4.89 -7.49
C ARG A 21 24.77 4.61 -7.71
N ASP A 22 25.37 3.76 -6.89
CA ASP A 22 26.81 3.47 -6.96
C ASP A 22 27.17 2.80 -8.30
N SER A 23 26.33 1.87 -8.79
CA SER A 23 26.44 1.29 -10.12
C SER A 23 26.42 2.33 -11.24
N MET A 24 25.50 3.31 -11.17
CA MET A 24 25.44 4.40 -12.15
C MET A 24 26.69 5.27 -12.10
N PHE A 25 27.21 5.56 -10.91
CA PHE A 25 28.42 6.37 -10.75
C PHE A 25 29.64 5.65 -11.32
N ASP A 26 29.78 4.35 -11.06
CA ASP A 26 30.87 3.55 -11.61
C ASP A 26 30.78 3.41 -13.12
N PHE A 27 29.56 3.26 -13.67
CA PHE A 27 29.34 3.29 -15.11
C PHE A 27 29.77 4.63 -15.73
N LEU A 28 29.33 5.76 -15.17
CA LEU A 28 29.71 7.10 -15.64
C LEU A 28 31.23 7.30 -15.57
N ARG A 29 31.88 6.93 -14.46
CA ARG A 29 33.34 7.00 -14.31
C ARG A 29 34.07 6.10 -15.33
N SER A 30 33.51 4.93 -15.65
CA SER A 30 34.09 4.03 -16.66
C SER A 30 34.04 4.59 -18.07
N LEU A 31 33.15 5.57 -18.31
CA LEU A 31 33.06 6.36 -19.54
C LEU A 31 33.86 7.66 -19.47
N ASP A 32 34.74 7.79 -18.48
CA ASP A 32 35.56 8.96 -18.21
C ASP A 32 34.73 10.23 -17.89
N LEU A 33 33.56 10.05 -17.29
CA LEU A 33 32.70 11.13 -16.79
C LEU A 33 32.81 11.29 -15.27
N ALA A 34 32.46 12.47 -14.78
CA ALA A 34 32.49 12.85 -13.37
C ALA A 34 31.06 12.99 -12.83
N PRO A 35 30.49 11.97 -12.17
CA PRO A 35 29.18 12.11 -11.55
C PRO A 35 29.23 13.16 -10.42
N LEU A 36 28.31 14.13 -10.47
CA LEU A 36 28.16 15.18 -9.46
C LEU A 36 27.19 14.69 -8.37
N GLU A 37 27.68 14.62 -7.14
CA GLU A 37 26.88 14.27 -5.97
C GLU A 37 25.96 15.42 -5.54
N TRP A 38 24.83 15.07 -4.94
CA TRP A 38 23.87 16.03 -4.40
C TRP A 38 24.50 17.04 -3.44
N LEU A 39 25.29 16.59 -2.47
CA LEU A 39 25.93 17.49 -1.49
C LEU A 39 26.88 18.47 -2.17
N LYS A 40 27.56 18.06 -3.26
CA LYS A 40 28.40 18.96 -4.03
C LYS A 40 27.57 19.96 -4.82
N ALA A 41 26.43 19.55 -5.37
CA ALA A 41 25.48 20.47 -6.01
C ALA A 41 24.91 21.50 -5.01
N VAL A 42 24.62 21.08 -3.77
CA VAL A 42 24.22 21.99 -2.67
C VAL A 42 25.32 22.98 -2.35
N GLU A 43 26.57 22.54 -2.21
CA GLU A 43 27.72 23.43 -1.96
C GLU A 43 27.88 24.49 -3.07
N LEU A 44 27.65 24.10 -4.33
CA LEU A 44 27.72 25.01 -5.48
C LEU A 44 26.66 26.13 -5.44
N THR A 45 25.58 25.98 -4.67
CA THR A 45 24.60 27.06 -4.47
C THR A 45 25.14 28.20 -3.61
N GLY A 46 26.18 27.97 -2.80
CA GLY A 46 26.68 28.92 -1.82
C GLY A 46 25.75 29.15 -0.61
N ASN A 47 24.60 28.46 -0.54
CA ASN A 47 23.60 28.60 0.51
C ASN A 47 23.66 27.41 1.48
N GLY A 48 23.50 27.69 2.78
CA GLY A 48 23.45 26.63 3.80
C GLY A 48 22.16 25.80 3.79
N SER A 49 21.09 26.33 3.18
CA SER A 49 19.79 25.66 3.07
C SER A 49 19.07 26.08 1.77
N PRO A 50 19.59 25.68 0.59
CA PRO A 50 18.99 26.05 -0.68
C PRO A 50 17.67 25.32 -0.91
N TYR A 51 16.78 25.96 -1.65
CA TYR A 51 15.65 25.29 -2.28
C TYR A 51 16.14 24.29 -3.34
N VAL A 52 15.42 23.18 -3.54
CA VAL A 52 15.79 22.13 -4.51
C VAL A 52 15.99 22.68 -5.92
N GLY A 53 15.19 23.66 -6.34
CA GLY A 53 15.36 24.33 -7.63
C GLY A 53 16.72 25.02 -7.78
N GLU A 54 17.25 25.64 -6.72
CA GLU A 54 18.57 26.28 -6.74
C GLU A 54 19.70 25.25 -6.87
N VAL A 55 19.53 24.07 -6.25
CA VAL A 55 20.48 22.95 -6.41
C VAL A 55 20.46 22.43 -7.85
N LEU A 56 19.29 22.33 -8.47
CA LEU A 56 19.17 21.96 -9.88
C LEU A 56 19.76 23.01 -10.81
N ASP A 57 19.54 24.30 -10.55
CA ASP A 57 20.16 25.38 -11.33
C ASP A 57 21.69 25.31 -11.23
N ALA A 58 22.24 25.18 -10.03
CA ALA A 58 23.66 24.99 -9.81
C ALA A 58 24.20 23.74 -10.53
N ALA A 59 23.43 22.65 -10.55
CA ALA A 59 23.78 21.45 -11.30
C ALA A 59 23.81 21.69 -12.81
N PHE A 60 22.81 22.34 -13.41
CA PHE A 60 22.79 22.64 -14.85
C PHE A 60 23.91 23.59 -15.30
N ASP A 61 24.32 24.49 -14.42
CA ASP A 61 25.41 25.43 -14.68
C ASP A 61 26.80 24.75 -14.64
N ASN A 62 26.92 23.60 -13.97
CA ASN A 62 28.18 22.91 -13.72
C ASN A 62 28.30 21.52 -14.36
N ALA A 63 27.20 20.91 -14.80
CA ALA A 63 27.14 19.55 -15.36
C ALA A 63 26.65 19.54 -16.81
N ALA A 64 27.34 18.86 -17.72
CA ALA A 64 26.95 18.73 -19.13
C ALA A 64 25.57 18.08 -19.33
N ALA A 65 25.19 17.15 -18.47
CA ALA A 65 23.89 16.50 -18.50
C ALA A 65 23.35 16.19 -17.10
N VAL A 66 22.05 15.99 -17.02
CA VAL A 66 21.35 15.42 -15.86
C VAL A 66 20.85 14.04 -16.23
N VAL A 67 21.22 13.03 -15.45
CA VAL A 67 20.66 11.68 -15.53
C VAL A 67 19.66 11.52 -14.41
N VAL A 68 18.42 11.22 -14.75
CA VAL A 68 17.35 10.89 -13.79
C VAL A 68 17.17 9.39 -13.78
N LEU A 69 17.41 8.77 -12.63
CA LEU A 69 17.34 7.34 -12.43
C LEU A 69 16.02 6.96 -11.75
N PHE A 70 15.11 6.39 -12.53
CA PHE A 70 13.87 5.79 -12.05
C PHE A 70 14.11 4.33 -11.66
N SER A 71 13.93 4.06 -10.37
CA SER A 71 14.00 2.72 -9.79
C SER A 71 12.72 2.42 -9.01
N PRO A 72 12.35 1.14 -8.84
CA PRO A 72 11.13 0.72 -8.12
C PRO A 72 11.28 0.82 -6.60
N ASP A 73 11.48 2.04 -6.11
CA ASP A 73 11.75 2.32 -4.69
C ASP A 73 10.50 2.28 -3.81
N GLU A 74 9.32 2.53 -4.39
CA GLU A 74 8.05 2.60 -3.69
C GLU A 74 6.97 1.78 -4.42
N ILE A 75 5.88 1.45 -3.75
CA ILE A 75 4.70 0.80 -4.34
C ILE A 75 3.54 1.78 -4.30
N ALA A 76 2.84 1.93 -5.42
CA ALA A 76 1.64 2.76 -5.53
C ALA A 76 0.55 2.10 -6.36
N TYR A 77 -0.68 2.58 -6.17
CA TYR A 77 -1.84 2.24 -6.96
C TYR A 77 -2.86 3.38 -6.89
N LEU A 78 -3.66 3.51 -7.94
CA LEU A 78 -4.79 4.43 -8.03
C LEU A 78 -5.91 3.94 -7.10
N ILE A 79 -6.60 4.88 -6.46
CA ILE A 79 -7.77 4.56 -5.63
C ILE A 79 -8.92 4.13 -6.54
N ASP A 80 -9.57 3.00 -6.24
CA ASP A 80 -10.63 2.40 -7.07
C ASP A 80 -11.75 3.38 -7.46
N ALA A 81 -12.08 4.34 -6.59
CA ALA A 81 -13.11 5.37 -6.86
C ALA A 81 -12.74 6.35 -8.00
N HIS A 82 -11.47 6.35 -8.42
CA HIS A 82 -10.94 7.17 -9.50
C HIS A 82 -10.53 6.33 -10.72
N ALA A 83 -10.79 5.02 -10.69
CA ALA A 83 -10.43 4.11 -11.76
C ALA A 83 -11.34 4.28 -12.99
N ASP A 84 -10.77 4.07 -14.17
CA ASP A 84 -11.52 4.01 -15.44
C ASP A 84 -12.18 2.63 -15.65
N GLY A 85 -12.81 2.11 -14.60
CA GLY A 85 -13.50 0.82 -14.58
C GLY A 85 -12.86 -0.22 -13.65
N PRO A 86 -13.50 -1.41 -13.53
CA PRO A 86 -13.10 -2.44 -12.57
C PRO A 86 -11.74 -3.09 -12.88
N ASP A 87 -11.29 -3.01 -14.13
CA ASP A 87 -10.04 -3.65 -14.61
C ASP A 87 -8.93 -2.63 -14.91
N ASP A 88 -9.06 -1.40 -14.40
CA ASP A 88 -8.04 -0.36 -14.58
C ASP A 88 -6.69 -0.86 -14.04
N PRO A 89 -5.65 -0.97 -14.90
CA PRO A 89 -4.36 -1.49 -14.50
C PRO A 89 -3.68 -0.65 -13.41
N GLU A 90 -4.03 0.63 -13.28
CA GLU A 90 -3.45 1.55 -12.31
C GLU A 90 -3.93 1.28 -10.88
N THR A 91 -5.07 0.60 -10.70
CA THR A 91 -5.56 0.16 -9.38
C THR A 91 -4.74 -1.00 -8.79
N ARG A 92 -3.89 -1.64 -9.60
CA ARG A 92 -3.02 -2.71 -9.13
C ARG A 92 -1.76 -2.12 -8.52
N ALA A 93 -1.38 -2.65 -7.36
CA ALA A 93 -0.12 -2.30 -6.72
C ALA A 93 1.05 -2.51 -7.70
N ALA A 94 1.72 -1.42 -8.03
CA ALA A 94 2.83 -1.40 -8.97
C ALA A 94 4.01 -0.63 -8.39
N PRO A 95 5.25 -1.06 -8.67
CA PRO A 95 6.44 -0.33 -8.29
C PRO A 95 6.52 1.04 -8.98
N GLN A 96 7.05 2.05 -8.29
CA GLN A 96 7.28 3.39 -8.82
C GLN A 96 8.58 4.00 -8.27
N ALA A 97 9.09 5.03 -8.95
CA ALA A 97 10.11 5.89 -8.40
C ALA A 97 9.54 6.77 -7.27
N ARG A 98 10.42 7.22 -6.38
CA ARG A 98 10.02 8.10 -5.27
C ARG A 98 9.43 9.42 -5.80
N PRO A 99 8.40 9.99 -5.15
CA PRO A 99 7.82 11.28 -5.54
C PRO A 99 8.85 12.40 -5.70
N ASN A 100 9.88 12.44 -4.85
CA ASN A 100 10.97 13.42 -4.97
C ASN A 100 11.70 13.30 -6.32
N VAL A 101 12.02 12.07 -6.74
CA VAL A 101 12.68 11.80 -8.02
C VAL A 101 11.78 12.21 -9.19
N LEU A 102 10.48 11.91 -9.11
CA LEU A 102 9.50 12.33 -10.13
C LEU A 102 9.41 13.87 -10.23
N PHE A 103 9.39 14.56 -9.10
CA PHE A 103 9.33 16.02 -9.05
C PHE A 103 10.61 16.66 -9.59
N GLU A 104 11.78 16.17 -9.18
CA GLU A 104 13.09 16.61 -9.68
C GLU A 104 13.25 16.32 -11.19
N ALA A 105 12.72 15.20 -11.67
CA ALA A 105 12.65 14.91 -13.10
C ALA A 105 11.84 15.97 -13.85
N GLY A 106 10.65 16.32 -13.33
CA GLY A 106 9.80 17.37 -13.88
C GLY A 106 10.52 18.73 -13.94
N MET A 107 11.21 19.11 -12.86
CA MET A 107 12.00 20.35 -12.82
C MET A 107 13.18 20.33 -13.81
N ALA A 108 13.94 19.24 -13.87
CA ALA A 108 15.05 19.10 -14.81
C ALA A 108 14.59 19.18 -16.26
N ILE A 109 13.49 18.48 -16.57
CA ILE A 109 12.81 18.52 -17.87
C ILE A 109 12.35 19.93 -18.22
N GLY A 110 11.70 20.63 -17.28
CA GLY A 110 11.21 21.99 -17.48
C GLY A 110 12.35 22.99 -17.70
N ARG A 111 13.53 22.72 -17.13
CA ARG A 111 14.71 23.59 -17.21
C ARG A 111 15.52 23.41 -18.49
N ASP A 112 15.96 22.19 -18.79
CA ASP A 112 16.64 21.85 -20.04
C ASP A 112 16.30 20.41 -20.49
N PRO A 113 15.32 20.25 -21.38
CA PRO A 113 14.90 18.93 -21.85
C PRO A 113 15.93 18.25 -22.75
N ARG A 114 16.88 18.98 -23.35
CA ARG A 114 17.90 18.40 -24.25
C ARG A 114 19.04 17.74 -23.49
N ARG A 115 19.33 18.25 -22.28
CA ARG A 115 20.41 17.77 -21.40
C ARG A 115 19.91 16.85 -20.29
N THR A 116 18.59 16.61 -20.22
CA THR A 116 17.98 15.69 -19.25
C THR A 116 17.74 14.32 -19.88
N ILE A 117 18.38 13.30 -19.32
CA ILE A 117 18.31 11.90 -19.77
C ILE A 117 17.53 11.10 -18.73
N LEU A 118 16.44 10.48 -19.17
CA LEU A 118 15.60 9.64 -18.34
C LEU A 118 16.06 8.18 -18.46
N VAL A 119 16.29 7.53 -17.32
CA VAL A 119 16.78 6.15 -17.24
C VAL A 119 15.87 5.36 -16.30
N GLU A 120 15.37 4.23 -16.77
CA GLU A 120 14.59 3.27 -15.97
C GLU A 120 15.43 2.01 -15.72
N VAL A 121 15.46 1.54 -14.47
CA VAL A 121 16.05 0.24 -14.12
C VAL A 121 15.03 -0.59 -13.35
N GLY A 122 14.61 -1.70 -13.97
CA GLY A 122 13.56 -2.56 -13.44
C GLY A 122 12.14 -2.08 -13.77
N PRO A 123 11.11 -2.77 -13.23
CA PRO A 123 9.72 -2.43 -13.51
C PRO A 123 9.34 -1.14 -12.78
N VAL A 124 8.99 -0.09 -13.51
CA VAL A 124 8.47 1.17 -12.94
C VAL A 124 7.13 1.45 -13.61
N ARG A 125 6.11 1.78 -12.80
CA ARG A 125 4.79 2.17 -13.30
C ARG A 125 4.96 3.38 -14.22
N PRO A 126 4.42 3.33 -15.44
CA PRO A 126 4.44 4.50 -16.32
C PRO A 126 3.66 5.65 -15.67
N PHE A 127 4.16 6.87 -15.80
CA PHE A 127 3.41 8.07 -15.47
C PHE A 127 3.22 8.89 -16.75
N SER A 128 1.98 9.28 -17.00
CA SER A 128 1.48 9.83 -18.28
C SER A 128 2.27 11.03 -18.78
N ASP A 129 2.85 11.83 -17.89
CA ASP A 129 3.55 13.07 -18.22
C ASP A 129 4.90 12.86 -18.95
N VAL A 130 5.45 11.64 -18.94
CA VAL A 130 6.67 11.26 -19.69
C VAL A 130 6.35 10.44 -20.95
N ALA A 131 5.09 10.10 -21.22
CA ALA A 131 4.69 9.24 -22.34
C ALA A 131 5.10 9.75 -23.74
N GLY A 132 5.42 11.05 -23.88
CA GLY A 132 5.97 11.64 -25.11
C GLY A 132 7.50 11.67 -25.21
N ARG A 133 8.23 11.19 -24.19
CA ARG A 133 9.71 11.25 -24.13
C ARG A 133 10.32 9.86 -24.13
N HIS A 134 11.40 9.71 -24.89
CA HIS A 134 12.16 8.47 -24.93
C HIS A 134 12.97 8.26 -23.64
N VAL A 135 12.69 7.17 -22.94
CA VAL A 135 13.43 6.70 -21.77
C VAL A 135 14.43 5.63 -22.17
N VAL A 136 15.61 5.62 -21.54
CA VAL A 136 16.56 4.50 -21.64
C VAL A 136 16.18 3.46 -20.61
N ARG A 137 15.64 2.33 -21.06
CA ARG A 137 15.46 1.15 -20.21
C ARG A 137 16.79 0.44 -20.06
N LEU A 138 17.45 0.65 -18.94
CA LEU A 138 18.79 0.17 -18.67
C LEU A 138 18.74 -1.18 -17.97
N ASP A 139 19.51 -2.12 -18.50
CA ASP A 139 19.78 -3.42 -17.92
C ASP A 139 21.28 -3.74 -18.06
N ASN A 140 21.69 -4.96 -17.72
CA ASN A 140 23.08 -5.38 -17.82
C ASN A 140 23.55 -5.69 -19.25
N THR A 141 22.70 -5.56 -20.27
CA THR A 141 23.11 -5.82 -21.65
C THR A 141 23.99 -4.70 -22.20
N MET A 142 24.91 -5.08 -23.08
CA MET A 142 25.75 -4.11 -23.79
C MET A 142 24.93 -3.13 -24.64
N ALA A 143 23.81 -3.58 -25.21
CA ALA A 143 22.94 -2.74 -26.03
C ALA A 143 22.32 -1.59 -25.22
N ALA A 144 21.80 -1.87 -24.03
CA ALA A 144 21.21 -0.85 -23.16
C ALA A 144 22.27 0.15 -22.65
N ARG A 145 23.46 -0.35 -22.28
CA ARG A 145 24.61 0.48 -21.89
C ARG A 145 25.07 1.39 -23.03
N GLN A 146 25.16 0.86 -24.25
CA GLN A 146 25.49 1.64 -25.44
C GLN A 146 24.44 2.72 -25.73
N ALA A 147 23.15 2.43 -25.49
CA ALA A 147 22.08 3.41 -25.64
C ALA A 147 22.27 4.59 -24.67
N LEU A 148 22.57 4.33 -23.40
CA LEU A 148 22.86 5.38 -22.42
C LEU A 148 24.11 6.19 -22.78
N ALA A 149 25.21 5.52 -23.14
CA ALA A 149 26.45 6.19 -23.57
C ALA A 149 26.22 7.10 -24.78
N THR A 150 25.38 6.66 -25.72
CA THR A 150 25.00 7.46 -26.90
C THR A 150 24.19 8.70 -26.49
N ARG A 151 23.22 8.55 -25.58
CA ARG A 151 22.43 9.69 -25.07
C ARG A 151 23.27 10.69 -24.31
N LEU A 152 24.21 10.23 -23.48
CA LEU A 152 25.17 11.10 -22.79
C LEU A 152 25.99 11.92 -23.79
N ARG A 153 26.51 11.28 -24.84
CA ARG A 153 27.24 11.98 -25.90
C ARG A 153 26.37 13.00 -26.63
N THR A 154 25.12 12.63 -26.97
CA THR A 154 24.15 13.55 -27.58
C THR A 154 23.81 14.74 -26.69
N ALA A 155 23.78 14.56 -25.37
CA ALA A 155 23.57 15.63 -24.40
C ALA A 155 24.79 16.55 -24.21
N GLY A 156 25.93 16.25 -24.88
CA GLY A 156 27.14 17.06 -24.84
C GLY A 156 28.23 16.53 -23.89
N CYS A 157 28.06 15.34 -23.32
CA CYS A 157 29.08 14.74 -22.48
C CYS A 157 30.27 14.24 -23.32
N ALA A 158 31.50 14.46 -22.81
CA ALA A 158 32.74 13.94 -23.39
C ALA A 158 32.94 12.44 -23.05
N VAL A 159 32.04 11.60 -23.59
CA VAL A 159 32.01 10.15 -23.35
C VAL A 159 33.22 9.46 -24.00
N ASP A 160 34.09 8.89 -23.17
CA ASP A 160 35.11 7.93 -23.62
C ASP A 160 34.53 6.51 -23.61
N SER A 161 34.29 5.96 -24.79
CA SER A 161 33.84 4.57 -24.95
C SER A 161 34.93 3.67 -25.53
N THR A 162 36.21 4.05 -25.40
CA THR A 162 37.34 3.22 -25.79
C THR A 162 37.54 2.05 -24.81
N GLY A 163 38.05 0.93 -25.32
CA GLY A 163 38.19 -0.29 -24.53
C GLY A 163 36.85 -0.97 -24.18
N THR A 164 36.88 -1.91 -23.23
CA THR A 164 35.74 -2.77 -22.89
C THR A 164 35.32 -2.68 -21.42
N ARG A 165 36.02 -1.90 -20.59
CA ARG A 165 35.79 -1.81 -19.13
C ARG A 165 34.35 -1.36 -18.81
N TRP A 166 33.85 -0.41 -19.57
CA TRP A 166 32.51 0.16 -19.38
C TRP A 166 31.37 -0.81 -19.75
N HIS A 167 31.66 -1.90 -20.48
CA HIS A 167 30.65 -2.90 -20.87
C HIS A 167 30.02 -3.59 -19.67
N ASN A 168 30.75 -3.69 -18.55
CA ASN A 168 30.33 -4.42 -17.35
C ASN A 168 30.39 -3.56 -16.07
N ALA A 169 30.58 -2.24 -16.19
CA ALA A 169 30.73 -1.37 -15.02
C ALA A 169 29.37 -1.12 -14.33
N GLY A 170 29.29 -1.43 -13.04
CA GLY A 170 28.03 -1.37 -12.28
C GLY A 170 27.07 -2.52 -12.59
N ASP A 171 26.13 -2.77 -11.68
CA ASP A 171 25.06 -3.74 -11.82
C ASP A 171 23.70 -3.03 -11.96
N PHE A 172 23.02 -3.30 -13.08
CA PHE A 172 21.70 -2.77 -13.43
C PHE A 172 20.64 -3.88 -13.46
N SER A 173 20.85 -4.94 -12.68
CA SER A 173 19.80 -5.92 -12.41
C SER A 173 18.59 -5.22 -11.76
N PRO A 174 17.36 -5.57 -12.15
CA PRO A 174 16.18 -5.06 -11.46
C PRO A 174 16.29 -5.40 -9.97
N PRO A 175 16.03 -4.46 -9.05
CA PRO A 175 15.94 -4.80 -7.65
C PRO A 175 14.80 -5.81 -7.45
N PRO A 176 14.89 -6.68 -6.42
CA PRO A 176 13.90 -7.71 -6.19
C PRO A 176 12.51 -7.09 -6.04
N VAL A 177 11.51 -7.78 -6.60
CA VAL A 177 10.11 -7.34 -6.48
C VAL A 177 9.76 -7.23 -5.00
N PRO A 178 9.24 -6.07 -4.54
CA PRO A 178 8.91 -5.90 -3.14
C PRO A 178 7.92 -6.97 -2.68
N GLY A 179 8.03 -7.40 -1.42
CA GLY A 179 7.12 -8.37 -0.81
C GLY A 179 7.65 -9.80 -0.70
N HIS A 180 8.79 -10.17 -1.31
CA HIS A 180 9.38 -11.52 -1.15
C HIS A 180 8.36 -12.66 -1.33
N ALA A 181 7.54 -12.59 -2.39
CA ALA A 181 6.40 -13.51 -2.65
C ALA A 181 5.21 -13.42 -1.67
N THR A 182 5.24 -12.49 -0.72
CA THR A 182 4.08 -12.08 0.10
C THR A 182 3.28 -11.03 -0.67
N PRO A 183 1.94 -11.09 -0.68
CA PRO A 183 1.12 -10.04 -1.25
C PRO A 183 1.45 -8.70 -0.57
N LEU A 184 2.07 -7.78 -1.33
CA LEU A 184 2.24 -6.38 -0.93
C LEU A 184 0.85 -5.83 -0.61
N GLY A 185 0.66 -5.43 0.65
CA GLY A 185 -0.62 -5.03 1.26
C GLY A 185 -1.68 -4.65 0.22
N ARG A 186 -2.44 -5.65 -0.23
CA ARG A 186 -3.67 -5.40 -0.97
C ARG A 186 -4.54 -4.68 0.04
N ARG A 187 -5.14 -3.55 -0.35
CA ARG A 187 -6.33 -3.05 0.35
C ARG A 187 -7.16 -4.28 0.66
N VAL A 188 -7.51 -4.52 1.94
CA VAL A 188 -8.50 -5.55 2.28
C VAL A 188 -9.61 -5.31 1.29
N PRO A 189 -9.90 -6.26 0.37
CA PRO A 189 -10.91 -5.99 -0.64
C PRO A 189 -12.10 -5.47 0.13
N SER A 190 -12.69 -4.35 -0.30
CA SER A 190 -14.09 -4.19 -0.01
C SER A 190 -14.77 -5.29 -0.81
N VAL A 191 -14.69 -6.52 -0.30
CA VAL A 191 -15.80 -7.43 -0.40
C VAL A 191 -16.91 -6.52 0.11
N LYS A 192 -17.83 -6.11 -0.76
CA LYS A 192 -19.21 -6.05 -0.29
C LYS A 192 -19.40 -7.46 0.25
N ALA A 193 -19.05 -7.68 1.52
CA ALA A 193 -19.34 -8.92 2.20
C ALA A 193 -20.82 -9.03 1.92
N THR A 194 -21.19 -9.99 1.07
CA THR A 194 -22.57 -10.37 0.92
C THR A 194 -22.89 -10.79 2.34
N ARG A 195 -23.49 -9.88 3.12
CA ARG A 195 -23.74 -10.13 4.53
C ARG A 195 -24.51 -11.44 4.54
N PRO A 196 -24.15 -12.40 5.40
CA PRO A 196 -24.90 -13.64 5.49
C PRO A 196 -26.40 -13.31 5.56
N THR A 197 -27.25 -14.16 4.98
CA THR A 197 -28.70 -13.95 4.97
C THR A 197 -29.21 -13.74 6.40
N ILE A 198 -28.75 -14.57 7.33
CA ILE A 198 -28.90 -14.43 8.78
C ILE A 198 -27.51 -14.49 9.41
N ASP A 199 -27.25 -13.59 10.35
CA ASP A 199 -26.02 -13.56 11.16
C ASP A 199 -26.37 -12.97 12.53
N PHE A 200 -26.30 -13.78 13.57
CA PHE A 200 -26.67 -13.40 14.92
C PHE A 200 -25.47 -12.97 15.74
N ASP A 201 -25.70 -11.97 16.58
CA ASP A 201 -24.78 -11.44 17.56
C ASP A 201 -25.55 -11.25 18.88
N LEU A 202 -24.91 -11.50 20.00
CA LEU A 202 -25.54 -11.47 21.32
C LEU A 202 -24.84 -10.48 22.22
N ARG A 203 -25.63 -9.71 22.96
CA ARG A 203 -25.11 -8.78 23.96
C ARG A 203 -25.84 -8.92 25.28
N TYR A 204 -25.12 -9.33 26.31
CA TYR A 204 -25.61 -9.30 27.68
C TYR A 204 -25.48 -7.89 28.28
N VAL A 205 -26.49 -7.48 29.03
CA VAL A 205 -26.50 -6.23 29.80
C VAL A 205 -26.95 -6.54 31.21
N ASP A 206 -26.00 -6.48 32.15
CA ASP A 206 -26.30 -6.58 33.57
C ASP A 206 -27.10 -5.36 34.03
N LYS A 207 -28.15 -5.60 34.81
CA LYS A 207 -29.01 -4.59 35.43
C LYS A 207 -28.87 -4.56 36.96
N GLY A 208 -27.90 -5.29 37.50
CA GLY A 208 -27.59 -5.43 38.91
C GLY A 208 -28.49 -6.47 39.60
N SER A 209 -28.06 -6.89 40.80
CA SER A 209 -28.63 -8.02 41.57
C SER A 209 -30.11 -7.92 41.97
N ARG A 210 -30.80 -6.80 41.71
CA ARG A 210 -32.22 -6.60 42.01
C ARG A 210 -33.13 -6.61 40.78
N ARG A 211 -32.59 -6.81 39.58
CA ARG A 211 -33.32 -6.80 38.31
C ARG A 211 -32.86 -7.93 37.41
N LEU A 212 -33.75 -8.41 36.54
CA LEU A 212 -33.38 -9.36 35.50
C LEU A 212 -32.37 -8.70 34.54
N GLY A 213 -31.35 -9.46 34.17
CA GLY A 213 -30.44 -9.09 33.10
C GLY A 213 -31.16 -9.06 31.77
N LYS A 214 -30.56 -8.41 30.78
CA LYS A 214 -31.12 -8.29 29.44
C LYS A 214 -30.17 -8.95 28.45
N LEU A 215 -30.65 -9.90 27.66
CA LEU A 215 -29.93 -10.47 26.53
C LEU A 215 -30.49 -9.86 25.25
N GLN A 216 -29.67 -9.08 24.55
CA GLN A 216 -30.01 -8.50 23.27
C GLN A 216 -29.56 -9.45 22.15
N VAL A 217 -30.51 -9.95 21.38
CA VAL A 217 -30.27 -10.77 20.18
C VAL A 217 -30.32 -9.86 18.96
N ILE A 218 -29.21 -9.75 18.24
CA ILE A 218 -29.00 -8.82 17.14
C ILE A 218 -28.85 -9.62 15.85
N ASN A 219 -29.65 -9.31 14.82
CA ASN A 219 -29.45 -9.88 13.49
C ASN A 219 -28.63 -8.90 12.63
N ARG A 220 -27.33 -9.18 12.50
CA ARG A 220 -26.37 -8.47 11.63
C ARG A 220 -26.52 -8.84 10.16
N GLY A 221 -27.26 -9.91 9.86
CA GLY A 221 -27.52 -10.42 8.53
C GLY A 221 -28.30 -9.46 7.63
N SER A 222 -28.44 -9.83 6.35
CA SER A 222 -29.13 -9.00 5.35
C SER A 222 -30.65 -9.17 5.34
N GLU A 223 -31.15 -10.34 5.73
CA GLU A 223 -32.57 -10.71 5.71
C GLU A 223 -33.20 -10.75 7.11
N THR A 224 -34.53 -10.87 7.15
CA THR A 224 -35.26 -11.09 8.39
C THR A 224 -35.17 -12.55 8.80
N ALA A 225 -34.77 -12.78 10.05
CA ALA A 225 -34.84 -14.10 10.67
C ALA A 225 -36.22 -14.27 11.33
N TYR A 226 -36.86 -15.41 11.11
CA TYR A 226 -38.16 -15.78 11.69
C TYR A 226 -37.99 -16.99 12.61
N GLU A 227 -38.95 -17.20 13.51
CA GLU A 227 -38.96 -18.36 14.44
C GLU A 227 -37.62 -18.50 15.17
N VAL A 228 -37.12 -17.40 15.73
CA VAL A 228 -35.80 -17.37 16.36
C VAL A 228 -35.89 -18.01 17.74
N HIS A 229 -35.14 -19.08 17.97
CA HIS A 229 -35.07 -19.80 19.23
C HIS A 229 -33.67 -19.69 19.84
N ILE A 230 -33.61 -19.37 21.13
CA ILE A 230 -32.38 -19.22 21.90
C ILE A 230 -32.27 -20.39 22.87
N ASP A 231 -31.17 -21.12 22.80
CA ASP A 231 -30.83 -22.21 23.70
C ASP A 231 -29.55 -21.87 24.46
N ILE A 232 -29.66 -21.76 25.79
CA ILE A 232 -28.54 -21.48 26.68
C ILE A 232 -28.26 -22.76 27.47
N PRO A 233 -27.01 -23.25 27.52
CA PRO A 233 -26.67 -24.47 28.24
C PRO A 233 -27.06 -24.44 29.72
N ASP A 234 -27.52 -25.57 30.26
CA ASP A 234 -27.96 -25.69 31.67
C ASP A 234 -26.84 -25.41 32.69
N ASP A 235 -25.57 -25.53 32.28
CA ASP A 235 -24.39 -25.27 33.11
C ASP A 235 -23.83 -23.83 33.00
N ALA A 236 -24.49 -22.98 32.21
CA ALA A 236 -24.17 -21.56 32.08
C ALA A 236 -24.65 -20.74 33.28
N SER A 237 -23.98 -19.62 33.53
CA SER A 237 -24.40 -18.70 34.60
C SER A 237 -25.65 -17.88 34.24
N LEU A 238 -26.07 -17.86 32.98
CA LEU A 238 -27.33 -17.27 32.52
C LEU A 238 -28.39 -18.34 32.22
N SER A 239 -29.65 -18.02 32.52
CA SER A 239 -30.81 -18.76 32.06
C SER A 239 -31.90 -17.82 31.54
N LEU A 240 -32.72 -18.29 30.60
CA LEU A 240 -33.85 -17.52 30.07
C LEU A 240 -34.96 -17.44 31.11
N TYR A 241 -35.36 -16.23 31.49
CA TYR A 241 -36.49 -16.02 32.41
C TYR A 241 -37.82 -16.03 31.65
N SER A 242 -37.85 -15.40 30.47
CA SER A 242 -39.01 -15.39 29.56
C SER A 242 -38.58 -15.03 28.15
N GLY A 243 -39.22 -15.64 27.13
CA GLY A 243 -39.07 -15.21 25.74
C GLY A 243 -37.93 -15.89 24.96
N GLY A 244 -37.71 -17.19 25.15
CA GLY A 244 -36.77 -17.97 24.32
C GLY A 244 -37.18 -18.07 22.84
N ASP A 245 -38.46 -17.84 22.53
CA ASP A 245 -39.01 -17.82 21.18
C ASP A 245 -39.34 -16.39 20.75
N ILE A 246 -38.75 -15.96 19.63
CA ILE A 246 -38.93 -14.63 19.03
C ILE A 246 -39.51 -14.80 17.63
N GLU A 247 -40.68 -14.19 17.37
CA GLU A 247 -41.38 -14.31 16.07
C GLU A 247 -40.47 -13.94 14.89
N LYS A 248 -39.77 -12.80 15.00
CA LYS A 248 -38.81 -12.34 14.00
C LYS A 248 -37.84 -11.28 14.50
N ILE A 249 -36.68 -11.23 13.87
CA ILE A 249 -35.68 -10.17 14.02
C ILE A 249 -35.27 -9.71 12.61
N PRO A 250 -35.67 -8.50 12.18
CA PRO A 250 -35.21 -7.95 10.90
C PRO A 250 -33.68 -7.88 10.84
N GLY A 251 -33.12 -8.02 9.64
CA GLY A 251 -31.69 -7.86 9.43
C GLY A 251 -31.21 -6.42 9.63
N GLN A 252 -30.00 -6.13 9.16
CA GLN A 252 -29.38 -4.79 9.21
C GLN A 252 -29.16 -4.28 10.65
N GLY A 253 -28.87 -5.19 11.59
CA GLY A 253 -28.52 -4.88 12.96
C GLY A 253 -29.71 -4.53 13.85
N LYS A 254 -30.95 -4.91 13.49
CA LYS A 254 -32.07 -4.83 14.43
C LYS A 254 -31.94 -5.91 15.48
N SER A 255 -32.58 -5.68 16.62
CA SER A 255 -32.44 -6.53 17.78
C SER A 255 -33.73 -6.66 18.56
N VAL A 256 -33.90 -7.80 19.21
CA VAL A 256 -34.91 -8.04 20.24
C VAL A 256 -34.19 -8.28 21.56
N THR A 257 -34.81 -7.90 22.66
CA THR A 257 -34.24 -8.10 24.00
C THR A 257 -35.12 -9.05 24.79
N VAL A 258 -34.50 -10.05 25.40
CA VAL A 258 -35.14 -11.04 26.26
C VAL A 258 -34.61 -10.93 27.67
N ASP A 259 -35.41 -11.40 28.63
CA ASP A 259 -35.08 -11.31 30.05
C ASP A 259 -34.34 -12.58 30.46
N VAL A 260 -33.17 -12.39 31.05
CA VAL A 260 -32.31 -13.47 31.53
C VAL A 260 -32.04 -13.32 33.02
N GLN A 261 -31.92 -14.44 33.70
CA GLN A 261 -31.51 -14.51 35.09
C GLN A 261 -30.05 -14.94 35.16
N ASN A 262 -29.23 -14.19 35.91
CA ASN A 262 -27.86 -14.59 36.22
C ASN A 262 -27.84 -15.28 37.58
N SER A 263 -27.53 -16.57 37.60
CA SER A 263 -27.52 -17.40 38.79
C SER A 263 -26.44 -16.98 39.79
N ASN A 264 -25.25 -16.61 39.29
CA ASN A 264 -24.11 -16.18 40.13
C ASN A 264 -24.37 -14.84 40.84
N ALA A 265 -25.19 -13.96 40.25
CA ALA A 265 -25.52 -12.65 40.83
C ALA A 265 -26.66 -12.69 41.88
N PHE A 266 -27.50 -13.73 41.87
CA PHE A 266 -28.76 -13.74 42.63
C PHE A 266 -28.74 -14.66 43.86
N MET A 267 -28.05 -15.79 43.77
CA MET A 267 -27.80 -16.68 44.90
C MET A 267 -26.33 -17.07 44.78
N GLY A 268 -25.55 -17.05 45.86
CA GLY A 268 -24.17 -17.58 45.86
C GLY A 268 -24.15 -19.10 45.65
N GLY A 269 -24.63 -19.53 44.48
CA GLY A 269 -24.91 -20.88 44.04
C GLY A 269 -23.75 -21.48 43.24
N PRO A 270 -23.93 -22.70 42.71
CA PRO A 270 -22.84 -23.60 42.30
C PRO A 270 -21.97 -23.02 41.18
N GLU A 271 -20.78 -23.61 40.98
CA GLU A 271 -19.81 -23.29 39.92
C GLU A 271 -20.46 -23.37 38.51
N THR A 272 -21.17 -22.33 38.11
CA THR A 272 -21.68 -22.16 36.74
C THR A 272 -20.67 -21.42 35.90
N ARG A 273 -20.63 -21.69 34.61
CA ARG A 273 -19.65 -21.09 33.70
C ARG A 273 -20.12 -19.71 33.29
N ASP A 274 -19.24 -18.72 33.44
CA ASP A 274 -19.46 -17.36 32.94
C ASP A 274 -19.16 -17.20 31.45
N ALA A 275 -18.44 -18.16 30.87
CA ALA A 275 -18.10 -18.22 29.46
C ALA A 275 -18.66 -19.51 28.81
N PHE A 276 -19.51 -19.36 27.80
CA PHE A 276 -20.26 -20.46 27.17
C PHE A 276 -20.76 -20.09 25.77
N ASP A 277 -21.08 -21.10 24.97
CA ASP A 277 -21.73 -20.93 23.67
C ASP A 277 -23.24 -20.95 23.82
N VAL A 278 -23.91 -19.95 23.22
CA VAL A 278 -25.37 -19.89 23.10
C VAL A 278 -25.74 -20.32 21.69
N THR A 279 -26.68 -21.25 21.57
CA THR A 279 -27.18 -21.68 20.27
C THR A 279 -28.39 -20.84 19.89
N VAL A 280 -28.33 -20.18 18.73
CA VAL A 280 -29.46 -19.45 18.15
C VAL A 280 -29.87 -20.13 16.87
N SER A 281 -31.13 -20.58 16.79
CA SER A 281 -31.71 -21.15 15.58
C SER A 281 -32.82 -20.27 15.03
N ALA A 282 -33.04 -20.29 13.72
CA ALA A 282 -34.03 -19.47 13.03
C ALA A 282 -34.38 -20.04 11.65
N ARG A 283 -35.34 -19.41 10.98
CA ARG A 283 -35.64 -19.60 9.55
C ARG A 283 -35.50 -18.30 8.76
N ASN A 284 -35.09 -18.40 7.51
CA ASN A 284 -35.14 -17.25 6.58
C ASN A 284 -36.54 -17.12 5.94
N GLY A 285 -36.73 -16.08 5.11
CA GLY A 285 -38.00 -15.86 4.41
C GLY A 285 -38.42 -16.97 3.43
N ALA A 286 -37.47 -17.84 3.04
CA ALA A 286 -37.72 -19.02 2.21
C ALA A 286 -38.04 -20.29 3.04
N GLY A 287 -37.99 -20.20 4.37
CA GLY A 287 -38.25 -21.31 5.29
C GLY A 287 -37.05 -22.22 5.58
N GLU A 288 -35.87 -21.89 5.06
CA GLU A 288 -34.63 -22.64 5.30
C GLU A 288 -34.18 -22.46 6.75
N ALA A 289 -33.81 -23.56 7.41
CA ALA A 289 -33.34 -23.53 8.79
C ALA A 289 -31.89 -23.06 8.88
N PHE A 290 -31.60 -22.29 9.93
CA PHE A 290 -30.30 -21.74 10.24
C PHE A 290 -30.01 -21.94 11.73
N THR A 291 -28.78 -22.33 12.07
CA THR A 291 -28.32 -22.49 13.45
C THR A 291 -26.92 -21.91 13.58
N GLN A 292 -26.70 -21.11 14.62
CA GLN A 292 -25.42 -20.46 14.91
C GLN A 292 -25.10 -20.59 16.40
N GLU A 293 -23.89 -21.06 16.69
CA GLU A 293 -23.32 -21.05 18.04
C GLU A 293 -22.55 -19.73 18.23
N ILE A 294 -22.82 -19.06 19.35
CA ILE A 294 -22.25 -17.75 19.66
C ILE A 294 -21.63 -17.80 21.04
N PHE A 295 -20.31 -17.70 21.09
CA PHE A 295 -19.58 -17.61 22.34
C PHE A 295 -19.89 -16.29 23.07
N MET A 296 -20.21 -16.39 24.35
CA MET A 296 -20.49 -15.27 25.24
C MET A 296 -19.67 -15.40 26.53
N ASP A 297 -19.22 -14.26 27.05
CA ASP A 297 -18.69 -14.12 28.41
C ASP A 297 -19.53 -13.06 29.14
N VAL A 298 -20.08 -13.39 30.30
CA VAL A 298 -20.94 -12.48 31.08
C VAL A 298 -20.14 -11.43 31.87
N ASN A 299 -18.82 -11.57 31.96
CA ASN A 299 -17.92 -10.63 32.62
C ASN A 299 -17.33 -9.58 31.65
N GLY A 300 -17.62 -9.69 30.35
CA GLY A 300 -17.09 -8.84 29.27
C GLY A 300 -18.02 -7.74 28.77
#